data_AF-A0A2U1W1U1-F1
#
_entry.id   AF-A0A2U1W1U1-F1
#
_cell.length_a   1.000
_cell.length_b   1.000
_cell.length_c   1.000
_cell.angle_alpha   90.00
_cell.angle_beta   90.00
_cell.angle_gamma   90.00
#
_symmetry.space_group_name_H-M   'P 1'
#
loop_
_entity.id
_entity.type
_entity.pdbx_description
1 polymer ?
#
loop_
_entity_poly.entity_id
_entity_poly.type
_entity_poly.pdbx_seq_one_letter_code
_entity_poly.pdbx_strand_id
1 'polypeptide(L)'
;MSAAEDYGRYDPRANRSLAGLFADLARDLTGLVRTELELAKAELGEKAGQAAGGVAFIAAGGFVAFAGLLVLLACAVLALSLVVQPWLAALIVGAVVVGIGAALMLMGRSRLRPENLQPNRTLHTLRDDKDWARSQLSR
;
A
#
# COMPACT_ATOMS: atom_id res chain seq x y z
N MET A 1 51.11 48.45 49.86
CA MET A 1 50.12 48.99 48.89
C MET A 1 50.82 49.01 47.54
N SER A 2 50.37 48.39 46.45
CA SER A 2 49.03 47.97 46.06
C SER A 2 49.14 46.69 45.24
N ALA A 3 48.55 45.62 45.73
CA ALA A 3 48.18 44.46 44.92
C ALA A 3 46.74 44.68 44.44
N ALA A 4 46.38 43.97 43.36
CA ALA A 4 45.11 44.03 42.64
C ALA A 4 45.07 45.18 41.60
N GLU A 5 44.69 44.96 40.35
CA GLU A 5 43.72 44.00 39.83
C GLU A 5 44.10 43.57 38.41
N ASP A 6 44.58 42.34 38.25
CA ASP A 6 44.49 41.61 36.97
C ASP A 6 43.07 41.04 36.89
N TYR A 7 42.14 41.84 36.37
CA TYR A 7 40.80 41.36 36.04
C TYR A 7 40.92 40.43 34.84
N GLY A 8 41.04 39.14 35.14
CA GLY A 8 41.07 38.04 34.17
C GLY A 8 39.98 38.19 33.13
N ARG A 9 40.40 38.21 31.87
CA ARG A 9 39.53 37.99 30.71
C ARG A 9 38.70 36.73 30.97
N TYR A 10 37.40 36.90 31.17
CA TYR A 10 36.45 35.82 31.03
C TYR A 10 36.39 35.44 29.54
N ASP A 11 37.12 34.40 29.13
CA ASP A 11 37.01 33.82 27.79
C ASP A 11 35.81 32.86 27.75
N PRO A 12 34.68 33.24 27.11
CA PRO A 12 33.48 32.42 27.09
C PRO A 12 33.61 31.17 26.20
N ARG A 13 34.76 30.97 25.53
CA ARG A 13 34.92 29.97 24.46
C ARG A 13 35.44 28.61 24.93
N ALA A 14 35.82 28.45 26.20
CA ALA A 14 36.43 27.22 26.71
C ALA A 14 35.44 26.11 27.11
N ASN A 15 34.13 26.38 27.14
CA ASN A 15 33.12 25.40 27.54
C ASN A 15 32.16 25.03 26.39
N ARG A 16 32.72 24.65 25.24
CA ARG A 16 32.03 23.71 24.33
C ARG A 16 31.95 22.37 25.06
N SER A 17 31.00 22.28 25.99
CA SER A 17 30.82 21.13 26.86
C SER A 17 30.38 19.91 26.04
N LEU A 18 30.73 18.71 26.49
CA LEU A 18 30.22 17.44 25.94
C LEU A 18 28.68 17.42 25.85
N ALA A 19 28.01 18.16 26.75
CA ALA A 19 26.56 18.36 26.72
C ALA A 19 26.08 19.18 25.49
N GLY A 20 26.89 20.14 25.01
CA GLY A 20 26.61 20.86 23.77
C GLY A 20 26.68 19.97 22.53
N LEU A 21 27.68 19.09 22.45
CA LEU A 21 27.83 18.14 21.33
C LEU A 21 26.70 17.09 21.29
N PHE A 22 26.26 16.60 22.45
CA PHE A 22 25.08 15.73 22.54
C PHE A 22 23.79 16.46 22.14
N ALA A 23 23.63 17.72 22.51
CA ALA A 23 22.48 18.53 22.13
C ALA A 23 22.45 18.80 20.61
N ASP A 24 23.60 18.97 19.99
CA ASP A 24 23.73 19.16 18.54
C ASP A 24 23.48 17.85 17.78
N LEU A 25 24.04 16.72 18.23
CA LEU A 25 23.75 15.41 17.65
C LEU A 25 22.26 15.03 17.77
N ALA A 26 21.62 15.32 18.92
CA ALA A 26 20.19 15.08 19.10
C ALA A 26 19.34 15.92 18.14
N ARG A 27 19.75 17.18 17.88
CA ARG A 27 19.13 18.05 16.87
C ARG A 27 19.31 17.50 15.46
N ASP A 28 20.51 17.05 15.10
CA ASP A 28 20.82 16.52 13.78
C ASP A 28 20.08 15.20 13.51
N LEU A 29 19.99 14.30 14.49
CA LEU A 29 19.21 13.07 14.40
C LEU A 29 17.71 13.35 14.27
N THR A 30 17.19 14.33 15.02
CA THR A 30 15.79 14.76 14.89
C THR A 30 15.52 15.33 13.50
N GLY A 31 16.47 16.09 12.96
CA GLY A 31 16.45 16.59 11.58
C GLY A 31 16.41 15.45 10.57
N LEU A 32 17.31 14.47 10.70
CA LEU A 32 17.40 13.33 9.79
C LEU A 32 16.11 12.50 9.78
N VAL A 33 15.56 12.19 10.97
CA VAL A 33 14.28 11.48 11.10
C VAL A 33 13.15 12.25 10.43
N ARG A 34 13.08 13.57 10.63
CA ARG A 34 12.07 14.40 9.99
C ARG A 34 12.21 14.38 8.46
N THR A 35 13.43 14.48 7.94
CA THR A 35 13.70 14.43 6.50
C THR A 35 13.34 13.08 5.90
N GLU A 36 13.72 11.97 6.53
CA GLU A 36 13.32 10.62 6.09
C GLU A 36 11.80 10.45 6.10
N LEU A 37 11.10 11.00 7.10
CA LEU A 37 9.64 10.99 7.12
C LEU A 37 9.03 11.84 5.98
N GLU A 38 9.61 13.00 5.69
CA GLU A 38 9.16 13.86 4.58
C GLU A 38 9.42 13.18 3.22
N LEU A 39 10.57 12.51 3.06
CA LEU A 39 10.92 11.75 1.87
C LEU A 39 10.01 10.52 1.70
N ALA A 40 9.81 9.74 2.76
CA ALA A 40 8.92 8.59 2.75
C ALA A 40 7.48 9.01 2.40
N LYS A 41 7.00 10.14 2.93
CA LYS A 41 5.69 10.69 2.54
C LYS A 41 5.64 11.07 1.07
N ALA A 42 6.69 11.71 0.54
CA ALA A 42 6.77 12.08 -0.86
C ALA A 42 6.78 10.84 -1.77
N GLU A 43 7.60 9.84 -1.47
CA GLU A 43 7.65 8.59 -2.23
C GLU A 43 6.32 7.83 -2.16
N LEU A 44 5.71 7.70 -0.97
CA LEU A 44 4.39 7.09 -0.83
C LEU A 44 3.33 7.83 -1.66
N GLY A 45 3.37 9.17 -1.70
CA GLY A 45 2.48 9.98 -2.54
C GLY A 45 2.69 9.73 -4.02
N GLU A 46 3.95 9.66 -4.47
CA GLU A 46 4.28 9.37 -5.87
C GLU A 46 3.85 7.96 -6.28
N LYS A 47 4.18 6.95 -5.46
CA LYS A 47 3.76 5.55 -5.69
C LYS A 47 2.23 5.42 -5.68
N ALA A 48 1.54 6.12 -4.78
CA ALA A 48 0.09 6.15 -4.74
C ALA A 48 -0.51 6.79 -6.00
N GLY A 49 0.08 7.90 -6.48
CA GLY A 49 -0.34 8.55 -7.73
C GLY A 49 -0.14 7.66 -8.95
N GLN A 50 1.01 6.99 -9.07
CA GLN A 50 1.29 6.02 -10.14
C GLN A 50 0.32 4.84 -10.09
N ALA A 51 0.08 4.28 -8.90
CA ALA A 51 -0.89 3.21 -8.70
C ALA A 51 -2.32 3.66 -9.07
N ALA A 52 -2.73 4.85 -8.65
CA ALA A 52 -4.04 5.42 -8.98
C ALA A 52 -4.21 5.62 -10.50
N GLY A 53 -3.18 6.16 -11.18
CA GLY A 53 -3.16 6.28 -12.63
C GLY A 53 -3.28 4.93 -13.32
N GLY A 54 -2.53 3.92 -12.87
CA GLY A 54 -2.61 2.55 -13.38
C GLY A 54 -4.00 1.94 -13.22
N VAL A 55 -4.61 2.10 -12.04
CA VAL A 55 -5.99 1.65 -11.77
C VAL A 55 -6.99 2.36 -12.69
N ALA A 56 -6.82 3.66 -12.94
CA ALA A 56 -7.70 4.40 -13.85
C ALA A 56 -7.63 3.87 -15.30
N PHE A 57 -6.43 3.59 -15.82
CA PHE A 57 -6.29 3.00 -17.15
C PHE A 57 -6.88 1.59 -17.23
N ILE A 58 -6.67 0.75 -16.21
CA ILE A 58 -7.27 -0.59 -16.14
C ILE A 58 -8.80 -0.48 -16.11
N ALA A 59 -9.35 0.44 -15.32
CA ALA A 59 -10.79 0.68 -15.25
C ALA A 59 -11.35 1.15 -16.60
N ALA A 60 -10.69 2.09 -17.27
CA ALA A 60 -11.12 2.61 -18.57
C ALA A 60 -11.06 1.52 -19.65
N GLY A 61 -9.95 0.77 -19.72
CA GLY A 61 -9.81 -0.36 -20.64
C GLY A 61 -10.83 -1.45 -20.36
N GLY A 62 -11.07 -1.77 -19.09
CA GLY A 62 -12.11 -2.69 -18.66
C GLY A 62 -13.52 -2.25 -19.08
N PHE A 63 -13.83 -0.96 -18.98
CA PHE A 63 -15.10 -0.40 -19.43
C PHE A 63 -15.28 -0.51 -20.96
N VAL A 64 -14.23 -0.20 -21.74
CA VAL A 64 -14.25 -0.35 -23.20
C VAL A 64 -14.41 -1.82 -23.59
N ALA A 65 -13.66 -2.73 -22.96
CA ALA A 65 -13.78 -4.17 -23.19
C ALA A 65 -15.18 -4.69 -22.82
N PHE A 66 -15.77 -4.20 -21.73
CA PHE A 66 -17.14 -4.52 -21.33
C PHE A 66 -18.17 -4.05 -22.37
N ALA A 67 -18.05 -2.82 -22.87
CA ALA A 67 -18.90 -2.33 -23.95
C ALA A 67 -18.77 -3.20 -25.22
N GLY A 68 -17.55 -3.57 -25.59
CA GLY A 68 -17.29 -4.50 -26.70
C GLY A 68 -17.93 -5.88 -26.48
N LEU A 69 -17.86 -6.40 -25.25
CA LEU A 69 -18.53 -7.65 -24.88
C LEU A 69 -20.06 -7.54 -25.05
N LEU A 70 -20.69 -6.44 -24.66
CA LEU A 70 -22.13 -6.24 -24.87
C LEU A 70 -22.50 -6.28 -26.37
N VAL A 71 -21.68 -5.66 -27.22
CA VAL A 71 -21.86 -5.71 -28.68
C VAL A 71 -21.70 -7.13 -29.21
N LEU A 72 -20.71 -7.89 -28.73
CA LEU A 72 -20.53 -9.30 -29.11
C LEU A 72 -21.69 -10.18 -28.63
N LEU A 73 -22.23 -9.94 -27.43
CA LEU A 73 -23.40 -10.65 -26.94
C LEU A 73 -24.64 -10.33 -27.77
N ALA A 74 -24.85 -9.07 -28.15
CA ALA A 74 -25.91 -8.67 -29.07
C ALA A 74 -25.74 -9.37 -30.43
N CYS A 75 -24.51 -9.42 -30.97
CA CYS A 75 -24.18 -10.17 -32.18
C CYS A 75 -24.51 -11.66 -32.04
N ALA A 76 -24.16 -12.30 -30.92
CA ALA A 76 -24.47 -13.70 -30.66
C ALA A 76 -26.00 -13.96 -30.60
N VAL A 77 -26.76 -13.07 -29.97
CA VAL A 77 -28.23 -13.14 -29.95
C VAL A 77 -28.80 -13.01 -31.36
N LEU A 78 -28.33 -12.02 -32.13
CA LEU A 78 -28.78 -11.81 -33.51
C LEU A 78 -28.43 -13.01 -34.40
N ALA A 79 -27.21 -13.55 -34.28
CA ALA A 79 -26.78 -14.73 -35.04
C ALA A 79 -27.63 -15.96 -34.69
N LEU A 80 -27.89 -16.20 -33.41
CA LEU A 80 -28.73 -17.32 -32.97
C LEU A 80 -30.19 -17.13 -33.37
N SER A 81 -30.67 -15.88 -33.45
CA SER A 81 -32.03 -15.58 -33.93
C SER A 81 -32.29 -15.94 -35.39
N LEU A 82 -31.24 -16.24 -36.17
CA LEU A 82 -31.38 -16.77 -37.54
C LEU A 82 -31.92 -18.21 -37.57
N VAL A 83 -31.79 -18.96 -36.46
CA VAL A 83 -32.19 -20.37 -36.37
C VAL A 83 -33.27 -20.63 -35.33
N VAL A 84 -33.48 -19.72 -34.36
CA VAL A 84 -34.54 -19.81 -33.33
C VAL A 84 -35.27 -18.47 -33.16
N GLN A 85 -36.40 -18.46 -32.45
CA GLN A 85 -37.11 -17.20 -32.19
C GLN A 85 -36.25 -16.20 -31.39
N PRO A 86 -36.35 -14.87 -31.67
CA PRO A 86 -35.48 -13.86 -31.06
C PRO A 86 -35.50 -13.85 -29.52
N TRP A 87 -36.67 -14.03 -28.91
CA TRP A 87 -36.80 -14.08 -27.45
C TRP A 87 -36.07 -15.29 -26.85
N LEU A 88 -36.07 -16.43 -27.55
CA LEU A 88 -35.41 -17.65 -27.10
C LEU A 88 -33.90 -17.54 -27.27
N ALA A 89 -33.42 -16.94 -28.37
CA ALA A 89 -32.02 -16.65 -28.58
C ALA A 89 -31.44 -15.80 -27.43
N ALA A 90 -32.14 -14.72 -27.06
CA ALA A 90 -31.76 -13.87 -25.94
C ALA A 90 -31.72 -14.64 -24.61
N LEU A 91 -32.70 -15.52 -24.37
CA LEU A 91 -32.76 -16.35 -23.16
C LEU A 91 -31.60 -17.34 -23.08
N ILE A 92 -31.25 -18.02 -24.18
CA ILE A 92 -30.16 -18.99 -24.23
C ILE A 92 -28.81 -18.30 -23.98
N VAL A 93 -28.52 -17.23 -24.72
CA VAL A 93 -27.27 -16.48 -24.55
C VAL A 93 -27.18 -15.90 -23.14
N GLY A 94 -28.29 -15.31 -22.66
CA GLY A 94 -28.37 -14.77 -21.30
C GLY A 94 -28.10 -15.83 -20.23
N ALA A 95 -28.70 -17.02 -20.34
CA ALA A 95 -28.48 -18.12 -19.40
C ALA A 95 -27.01 -18.58 -19.37
N VAL A 96 -26.37 -18.70 -20.53
CA VAL A 96 -24.93 -19.05 -20.62
C VAL A 96 -24.07 -17.98 -19.94
N VAL A 97 -24.30 -16.70 -20.23
CA VAL A 97 -23.53 -15.59 -19.64
C VAL A 97 -23.73 -15.53 -18.12
N VAL A 98 -24.96 -15.69 -17.63
CA VAL A 98 -25.25 -15.75 -16.18
C VAL A 98 -24.54 -16.93 -15.53
N GLY A 99 -24.52 -18.10 -16.19
CA GLY A 99 -23.80 -19.28 -15.69
C GLY A 99 -22.31 -19.03 -15.55
N ILE A 100 -21.68 -18.44 -16.58
CA ILE A 100 -20.25 -18.06 -16.54
C ILE A 100 -20.01 -17.04 -15.42
N GLY A 101 -20.85 -16.01 -15.32
CA GLY A 101 -20.75 -14.97 -14.30
C GLY A 101 -20.86 -15.54 -12.87
N ALA A 102 -21.80 -16.45 -12.64
CA ALA A 102 -21.95 -17.13 -11.36
C ALA A 102 -20.71 -17.96 -11.01
N ALA A 103 -20.15 -18.70 -11.97
CA ALA A 103 -18.92 -19.47 -11.77
C ALA A 103 -17.73 -18.57 -11.41
N LEU A 104 -17.51 -17.48 -12.16
CA LEU A 104 -16.45 -16.52 -11.89
C LEU A 104 -16.63 -15.85 -10.52
N MET A 105 -17.86 -15.51 -10.13
CA MET A 105 -18.16 -14.92 -8.82
C MET A 105 -17.81 -15.88 -7.68
N LEU A 106 -18.17 -17.17 -7.81
CA LEU A 106 -17.83 -18.19 -6.82
C LEU A 106 -16.32 -18.39 -6.71
N MET A 107 -15.61 -18.41 -7.84
CA MET A 107 -14.15 -18.49 -7.88
C MET A 107 -13.47 -17.25 -7.28
N GLY A 108 -13.96 -16.04 -7.59
CA GLY A 108 -13.44 -14.80 -7.02
C GLY A 108 -13.64 -14.76 -5.50
N ARG A 109 -14.84 -15.15 -5.03
CA ARG A 109 -15.15 -15.22 -3.60
C ARG A 109 -14.23 -16.18 -2.86
N SER A 110 -13.84 -17.31 -3.46
CA SER A 110 -12.91 -18.25 -2.80
C SER A 110 -11.50 -17.67 -2.68
N ARG A 111 -11.05 -16.88 -3.65
CA ARG A 111 -9.72 -16.24 -3.62
C ARG A 111 -9.62 -15.10 -2.61
N LEU A 112 -10.72 -14.40 -2.36
CA LEU A 112 -10.80 -13.29 -1.40
C LEU A 112 -11.04 -13.75 0.04
N ARG A 113 -11.05 -15.05 0.32
CA ARG A 113 -11.24 -15.54 1.69
C ARG A 113 -10.07 -15.10 2.58
N PRO A 114 -10.34 -14.68 3.83
CA PRO A 114 -9.29 -14.28 4.78
C PRO A 114 -8.22 -15.36 4.98
N GLU A 115 -8.58 -16.64 4.89
CA GLU A 115 -7.61 -17.75 4.95
C GLU A 115 -6.55 -17.68 3.84
N ASN A 116 -6.92 -17.21 2.65
CA ASN A 116 -6.06 -17.09 1.47
C ASN A 116 -5.33 -15.74 1.40
N LEU A 117 -5.79 -14.74 2.15
CA LEU A 117 -5.20 -13.39 2.19
C LEU A 117 -4.29 -13.18 3.41
N GLN A 118 -4.31 -14.08 4.40
CA GLN A 118 -3.40 -14.01 5.53
C GLN A 118 -1.96 -14.34 5.10
N PRO A 119 -0.98 -13.46 5.33
CA PRO A 119 0.42 -13.76 5.08
C PRO A 119 0.92 -14.74 6.14
N ASN A 120 0.67 -16.03 5.90
CA ASN A 120 0.97 -17.11 6.84
C ASN A 120 2.46 -17.15 7.23
N ARG A 121 3.36 -16.70 6.34
CA ARG A 121 4.80 -16.62 6.62
C ARG A 121 5.15 -15.47 7.55
N THR A 122 4.63 -14.27 7.30
CA THR A 122 4.90 -13.06 8.11
C THR A 122 4.30 -13.16 9.50
N LEU A 123 3.12 -13.78 9.62
CA LEU A 123 2.48 -14.01 10.92
C LEU A 123 3.23 -15.04 11.77
N HIS A 124 3.92 -16.01 11.16
CA HIS A 124 4.70 -17.00 11.90
C HIS A 124 5.98 -16.38 12.46
N THR A 125 6.72 -15.62 11.64
CA THR A 125 7.95 -14.93 12.09
C THR A 125 7.68 -13.91 13.20
N LEU A 126 6.55 -13.18 13.12
CA LEU A 126 6.17 -12.24 14.19
C LEU A 126 5.76 -12.94 15.50
N ARG A 127 5.26 -14.18 15.43
CA ARG A 127 4.97 -15.01 16.61
C ARG A 127 6.25 -15.55 17.23
N ASP A 128 7.14 -16.07 16.40
CA ASP A 128 8.44 -16.60 16.83
C ASP A 128 9.29 -15.52 17.53
N ASP A 129 9.28 -14.28 17.01
CA ASP A 129 9.96 -13.13 17.62
C ASP A 129 9.37 -12.74 18.98
N LYS A 130 8.03 -12.82 19.13
CA LYS A 130 7.35 -12.52 20.38
C LYS A 130 7.68 -13.55 21.47
N ASP A 131 7.72 -14.83 21.10
CA ASP A 131 8.03 -15.91 22.04
C ASP A 131 9.50 -15.88 22.45
N TRP A 132 10.41 -15.55 21.53
CA TRP A 132 11.82 -15.30 21.86
C TRP A 132 11.98 -14.11 22.82
N ALA A 133 11.33 -12.97 22.55
CA ALA A 133 11.38 -11.79 23.42
C ALA A 133 10.81 -12.07 24.83
N ARG A 134 9.73 -12.85 24.91
CA ARG A 134 9.12 -13.25 26.18
C ARG A 134 10.03 -14.18 27.00
N SER A 135 10.77 -15.07 26.33
CA SER A 135 11.72 -15.98 26.99
C SER A 135 12.94 -15.26 27.59
N GLN A 136 13.36 -14.14 26.99
CA GLN A 136 14.43 -13.30 27.51
C GLN A 136 14.01 -12.49 28.74
N LEU A 137 12.77 -11.99 28.77
CA LEU A 137 12.23 -11.24 29.92
C LEU A 137 11.90 -12.12 31.14
N SER A 138 11.78 -13.43 30.94
CA SER A 138 11.55 -14.40 32.03
C SER A 138 12.83 -15.02 32.60
N ARG A 139 14.01 -14.60 32.13
CA ARG A 139 15.33 -14.95 32.70
C ARG A 139 15.84 -13.83 33.58
#